data_AF-W4H0R9-F1
#
_entry.id   AF-W4H0R9-F1
#
_cell.length_a   1.000
_cell.length_b   1.000
_cell.length_c   1.000
_cell.angle_alpha   90.00
_cell.angle_beta   90.00
_cell.angle_gamma   90.00
#
_symmetry.space_group_name_H-M   'P 1'
#
loop_
_entity.id
_entity.type
_entity.pdbx_description
1 polymer ?
#
loop_
_entity_poly.entity_id
_entity_poly.type
_entity_poly.pdbx_seq_one_letter_code
_entity_poly.pdbx_strand_id
1 'polypeptide(L)'
;MSGVLRLLLASLVYHYDFLVAHLQPNHPLLSTALFVEPGLAASLRLFVICGLESQCLVASGIPPHVELMRQLDKNQKSIQDISSIVLSGVREIVDEKGLATGNVTREFFESTLTKAIADVVDVARAVSNPHRPHADELASDYPVHHWGGQLHMLHKDFKFPSVDLGTTWSLWWRGNPSQKVPPFRKICTRDLSLKSECKEFYEWKYIMGKLSSYYTAQHGNGPNATASPEELLASFTIASRLLDPIRLTTTKKRTRRCGQLRVSTAARLVRQMEPPANQRPYQKRNKRPLRA
;
A
#
# COMPACT_ATOMS: atom_id res chain seq x y z
N MET A 1 15.38 19.61 11.30
CA MET A 1 14.70 18.58 10.47
C MET A 1 13.66 17.74 11.23
N SER A 2 13.69 17.65 12.57
CA SER A 2 12.74 16.82 13.35
C SER A 2 11.26 17.25 13.23
N GLY A 3 10.97 18.56 13.18
CA GLY A 3 9.60 19.07 13.11
C GLY A 3 8.83 18.64 11.85
N VAL A 4 9.44 18.74 10.67
CA VAL A 4 8.79 18.39 9.40
C VAL A 4 8.46 16.89 9.32
N LEU A 5 9.36 16.03 9.81
CA LEU A 5 9.13 14.59 9.84
C LEU A 5 7.98 14.21 10.77
N ARG A 6 7.84 14.91 11.91
CA ARG A 6 6.71 14.72 12.83
C ARG A 6 5.37 15.10 12.19
N LEU A 7 5.34 16.21 11.45
CA LEU A 7 4.13 16.64 10.72
C LEU A 7 3.77 15.65 9.60
N LEU A 8 4.77 15.15 8.86
CA LEU A 8 4.56 14.14 7.83
C LEU A 8 4.02 12.84 8.43
N LEU A 9 4.57 12.39 9.56
CA LEU A 9 4.06 11.22 10.28
C LEU A 9 2.61 11.43 10.73
N ALA A 10 2.28 12.60 11.29
CA ALA A 10 0.92 12.93 11.69
C ALA A 10 -0.06 12.91 10.49
N SER A 11 0.38 13.43 9.33
CA SER A 11 -0.41 13.39 8.09
C SER A 11 -0.63 11.95 7.60
N LEU A 12 0.41 11.11 7.63
CA LEU A 12 0.29 9.69 7.27
C LEU A 12 -0.67 8.92 8.18
N VAL A 13 -0.63 9.19 9.49
CA VAL A 13 -1.54 8.60 10.48
C VAL A 13 -2.98 9.09 10.26
N TYR A 14 -3.16 10.39 10.02
CA TYR A 14 -4.47 10.97 9.74
C TYR A 14 -5.12 10.36 8.48
N HIS A 15 -4.33 10.17 7.42
CA HIS A 15 -4.79 9.60 6.16
C HIS A 15 -4.65 8.07 6.08
N TYR A 16 -4.41 7.38 7.20
CA TYR A 16 -4.14 5.94 7.20
C TYR A 16 -5.22 5.14 6.45
N ASP A 17 -6.50 5.34 6.83
CA ASP A 17 -7.63 4.62 6.23
C ASP A 17 -7.77 4.92 4.73
N PHE A 18 -7.57 6.18 4.35
CA PHE A 18 -7.59 6.61 2.95
C PHE A 18 -6.48 5.94 2.12
N LEU A 19 -5.25 5.91 2.65
CA LEU A 19 -4.09 5.32 1.98
C LEU A 19 -4.25 3.81 1.83
N VAL A 20 -4.76 3.12 2.85
CA VAL A 20 -5.02 1.67 2.78
C VAL A 20 -6.11 1.36 1.75
N ALA A 21 -7.16 2.18 1.65
CA ALA A 21 -8.26 1.96 0.72
C ALA A 21 -7.90 2.24 -0.76
N HIS A 22 -6.99 3.19 -1.03
CA HIS A 22 -6.73 3.67 -2.39
C HIS A 22 -5.39 3.24 -2.98
N LEU A 23 -4.42 2.83 -2.15
CA LEU A 23 -3.13 2.35 -2.65
C LEU A 23 -3.23 0.92 -3.14
N GLN A 24 -2.47 0.61 -4.19
CA GLN A 24 -2.31 -0.78 -4.64
C GLN A 24 -1.73 -1.64 -3.51
N PRO A 25 -2.15 -2.91 -3.36
CA PRO A 25 -1.63 -3.79 -2.32
C PRO A 25 -0.10 -3.91 -2.33
N ASN A 26 0.53 -3.84 -3.51
CA ASN A 26 1.98 -3.96 -3.66
C ASN A 26 2.74 -2.64 -3.41
N HIS A 27 2.05 -1.58 -2.98
CA HIS A 27 2.67 -0.27 -2.81
C HIS A 27 3.70 -0.29 -1.64
N PRO A 28 4.95 0.19 -1.85
CA PRO A 28 6.01 0.10 -0.84
C PRO A 28 5.68 0.74 0.52
N LEU A 29 4.83 1.76 0.53
CA LEU A 29 4.39 2.43 1.76
C LEU A 29 3.63 1.47 2.70
N LEU A 30 2.83 0.56 2.16
CA LEU A 30 2.08 -0.45 2.93
C LEU A 30 2.98 -1.54 3.53
N SER A 31 4.26 -1.56 3.15
CA SER A 31 5.28 -2.44 3.71
C SER A 31 6.09 -1.79 4.83
N THR A 32 5.86 -0.51 5.14
CA THR A 32 6.56 0.21 6.20
C THR A 32 5.96 -0.09 7.58
N ALA A 33 6.75 0.10 8.64
CA ALA A 33 6.36 -0.25 10.01
C ALA A 33 4.99 0.33 10.44
N LEU A 34 4.66 1.55 10.02
CA LEU A 34 3.38 2.19 10.34
C LEU A 34 2.16 1.39 9.85
N PHE A 35 2.29 0.72 8.70
CA PHE A 35 1.20 -0.03 8.06
C PHE A 35 1.26 -1.53 8.35
N VAL A 36 2.42 -2.05 8.73
CA VAL A 36 2.66 -3.47 9.01
C VAL A 36 2.33 -3.82 10.47
N GLU A 37 2.64 -2.95 11.43
CA GLU A 37 2.39 -3.22 12.84
C GLU A 37 0.91 -3.04 13.22
N PRO A 38 0.25 -4.08 13.77
CA PRO A 38 -1.11 -3.95 14.24
C PRO A 38 -1.17 -3.00 15.44
N GLY A 39 -2.13 -2.06 15.42
CA GLY A 39 -2.37 -1.13 16.54
C GLY A 39 -1.44 0.09 16.62
N LEU A 40 -0.30 0.11 15.92
CA LEU A 40 0.63 1.25 15.94
C LEU A 40 0.00 2.53 15.38
N ALA A 41 -0.72 2.43 14.26
CA ALA A 41 -1.43 3.58 13.71
C ALA A 41 -2.53 4.08 14.67
N ALA A 42 -3.24 3.17 15.34
CA ALA A 42 -4.28 3.51 16.30
C ALA A 42 -3.72 4.23 17.54
N SER A 43 -2.59 3.76 18.08
CA SER A 43 -1.92 4.43 19.19
C SER A 43 -1.39 5.81 18.80
N LEU A 44 -0.86 5.95 17.59
CA LEU A 44 -0.38 7.25 17.08
C LEU A 44 -1.52 8.23 16.80
N ARG A 45 -2.71 7.74 16.44
CA ARG A 45 -3.88 8.57 16.14
C ARG A 45 -4.32 9.42 17.33
N LEU A 46 -4.10 8.94 18.55
CA LEU A 46 -4.36 9.69 19.79
C LEU A 46 -3.51 10.96 19.93
N PHE A 47 -2.35 11.01 19.26
CA PHE A 47 -1.44 12.15 19.29
C PHE A 47 -1.62 13.10 18.10
N VAL A 48 -2.53 12.78 17.16
CA VAL A 48 -2.80 13.63 16.00
C VAL A 48 -3.86 14.66 16.38
N ILE A 49 -3.45 15.93 16.41
CA ILE A 49 -4.34 17.07 16.64
C ILE A 49 -4.85 17.55 15.28
N CYS A 50 -6.16 17.55 15.09
CA CYS A 50 -6.83 18.08 13.91
C CYS A 50 -7.64 19.33 14.30
N GLY A 51 -7.51 20.41 13.54
CA GLY A 51 -8.26 21.64 13.79
C GLY A 51 -7.60 22.89 13.24
N LEU A 52 -8.25 24.02 13.45
CA LEU A 52 -7.73 25.36 13.12
C LEU A 52 -6.70 25.85 14.15
N GLU A 53 -6.70 25.24 15.34
CA GLU A 53 -5.77 25.55 16.43
C GLU A 53 -4.68 24.49 16.49
N SER A 54 -3.46 24.90 16.16
CA SER A 54 -2.27 24.10 16.37
C SER A 54 -1.20 24.96 17.02
N GLN A 55 -0.58 24.44 18.08
CA GLN A 55 0.57 25.08 18.72
C GLN A 55 1.81 25.15 17.80
N CYS A 56 1.80 24.40 16.70
CA CYS A 56 2.93 24.25 15.79
C CYS A 56 2.67 24.79 14.37
N LEU A 57 1.40 24.86 13.94
CA LEU A 57 1.03 25.32 12.60
C LEU A 57 0.00 26.44 12.69
N VAL A 58 0.35 27.60 12.15
CA VAL A 58 -0.59 28.71 11.97
C VAL A 58 -1.13 28.62 10.55
N ALA A 59 -2.45 28.55 10.39
CA ALA A 59 -3.06 28.64 9.06
C ALA A 59 -2.72 30.00 8.45
N SER A 60 -1.87 30.05 7.43
CA SER A 60 -1.41 31.30 6.79
C SER A 60 -2.49 31.99 5.94
N GLY A 61 -3.75 31.58 6.08
CA GLY A 61 -4.86 31.94 5.20
C GLY A 61 -4.94 31.06 3.94
N ILE A 62 -6.16 30.85 3.45
CA ILE A 62 -6.41 30.27 2.13
C ILE A 62 -6.00 31.36 1.12
N PRO A 63 -5.08 31.09 0.17
CA PRO A 63 -4.73 32.06 -0.86
C PRO A 63 -5.99 32.52 -1.61
N PRO A 64 -6.17 33.83 -1.85
CA PRO A 64 -7.43 34.40 -2.37
C PRO A 64 -7.87 33.80 -3.70
N HIS A 65 -6.92 33.33 -4.53
CA HIS A 65 -7.23 32.69 -5.81
C HIS A 65 -8.00 31.37 -5.66
N VAL A 66 -7.82 30.64 -4.56
CA VAL A 66 -8.53 29.37 -4.31
C VAL A 66 -10.01 29.64 -4.02
N GLU A 67 -10.31 30.69 -3.25
CA GLU A 67 -11.69 31.10 -2.98
C GLU A 67 -12.35 31.66 -4.25
N LEU A 68 -11.60 32.43 -5.06
CA LEU A 68 -12.08 32.89 -6.37
C LEU A 68 -12.38 31.71 -7.30
N MET A 69 -11.52 30.69 -7.35
CA MET A 69 -11.75 29.50 -8.16
C MET A 69 -12.97 28.71 -7.68
N ARG A 70 -13.17 28.60 -6.36
CA ARG A 70 -14.37 27.98 -5.77
C ARG A 70 -15.65 28.74 -6.15
N GLN A 71 -15.60 30.07 -6.19
CA GLN A 71 -16.73 30.90 -6.62
C GLN A 71 -17.01 30.74 -8.12
N LEU A 72 -15.98 30.68 -8.96
CA LEU A 72 -16.14 30.42 -10.39
C LEU A 72 -16.77 29.05 -10.66
N ASP A 73 -16.35 28.00 -9.94
CA ASP A 73 -16.95 26.66 -10.05
C ASP A 73 -18.43 26.65 -9.65
N LYS A 74 -18.81 27.38 -8.59
CA LYS A 74 -20.21 27.53 -8.19
C LYS A 74 -21.02 28.28 -9.25
N ASN A 75 -20.47 29.36 -9.79
CA ASN A 75 -21.12 30.14 -10.84
C ASN A 75 -21.29 29.31 -12.12
N GLN A 76 -20.27 28.54 -12.51
CA GLN A 76 -20.32 27.66 -13.68
C GLN A 76 -21.41 26.59 -13.53
N LYS A 77 -21.52 25.95 -12.37
CA LYS A 77 -22.62 25.01 -12.08
C LYS A 77 -23.97 25.69 -12.14
N SER A 78 -24.10 26.87 -11.53
CA SER A 78 -25.35 27.65 -11.57
C SER A 78 -25.75 28.02 -13.01
N ILE A 79 -24.79 28.37 -13.87
CA ILE A 79 -25.01 28.68 -15.30
C ILE A 79 -25.45 27.43 -16.08
N GLN A 80 -24.85 26.27 -15.79
CA GLN A 80 -25.27 24.99 -16.38
C GLN A 80 -26.70 24.63 -15.96
N ASP A 81 -27.03 24.85 -14.69
CA ASP A 81 -28.36 24.58 -14.14
C ASP A 81 -29.42 25.54 -14.71
N ILE A 82 -29.08 26.81 -14.97
CA ILE A 82 -30.00 27.79 -15.59
C ILE A 82 -30.60 27.27 -16.90
N SER A 83 -29.82 26.57 -17.74
CA SER A 83 -30.35 26.00 -18.99
C SER A 83 -31.41 24.94 -18.72
N SER A 84 -31.20 24.10 -17.70
CA SER A 84 -32.19 23.10 -17.30
C SER A 84 -33.43 23.72 -16.66
N ILE A 85 -33.26 24.76 -15.84
CA ILE A 85 -34.35 25.49 -15.19
C ILE A 85 -35.21 26.21 -16.25
N VAL A 86 -34.59 26.89 -17.22
CA VAL A 86 -35.31 27.57 -18.31
C VAL A 86 -36.05 26.56 -19.18
N LEU A 87 -35.42 25.44 -19.57
CA LEU A 87 -36.09 24.39 -20.34
C LEU A 87 -37.24 23.75 -19.55
N SER A 88 -37.06 23.56 -18.24
CA SER A 88 -38.12 23.04 -17.36
C SER A 88 -39.28 24.02 -17.24
N GLY A 89 -39.03 25.32 -17.04
CA GLY A 89 -40.07 26.33 -16.96
C GLY A 89 -40.80 26.55 -18.29
N VAL A 90 -40.10 26.48 -19.43
CA VAL A 90 -40.74 26.52 -20.76
C VAL A 90 -41.60 25.27 -20.98
N ARG A 91 -41.13 24.09 -20.57
CA ARG A 91 -41.93 22.86 -20.61
C ARG A 91 -43.14 22.96 -19.69
N GLU A 92 -42.99 23.50 -18.49
CA GLU A 92 -44.07 23.69 -17.52
C GLU A 92 -45.10 24.70 -18.02
N ILE A 93 -44.69 25.79 -18.69
CA ILE A 93 -45.61 26.74 -19.34
C ILE A 93 -46.34 26.08 -20.52
N VAL A 94 -45.66 25.22 -21.30
CA VAL A 94 -46.29 24.46 -22.38
C VAL A 94 -47.27 23.42 -21.83
N ASP A 95 -46.93 22.77 -20.73
CA ASP A 95 -47.77 21.78 -20.05
C ASP A 95 -48.95 22.47 -19.33
N GLU A 96 -48.76 23.63 -18.71
CA GLU A 96 -49.80 24.46 -18.06
C GLU A 96 -50.78 25.03 -19.10
N LYS A 97 -50.27 25.49 -20.25
CA LYS A 97 -51.10 25.88 -21.41
C LYS A 97 -51.74 24.67 -22.10
N GLY A 98 -51.12 23.50 -22.03
CA GLY A 98 -51.71 22.22 -22.46
C GLY A 98 -52.85 21.77 -21.53
N LEU A 99 -52.71 22.00 -20.22
CA LEU A 99 -53.70 21.69 -19.18
C LEU A 99 -54.95 22.57 -19.25
N ALA A 100 -54.83 23.81 -19.71
CA ALA A 100 -55.98 24.66 -20.03
C ALA A 100 -56.85 24.07 -21.15
N THR A 101 -56.37 23.04 -21.85
CA THR A 101 -57.09 22.25 -22.85
C THR A 101 -57.36 20.82 -22.34
N GLY A 102 -57.76 20.69 -21.08
CA GLY A 102 -58.66 19.64 -20.57
C GLY A 102 -58.35 18.18 -20.88
N ASN A 103 -57.19 17.64 -20.46
CA ASN A 103 -56.98 16.19 -20.34
C ASN A 103 -56.05 15.85 -19.15
N VAL A 104 -56.55 15.11 -18.16
CA VAL A 104 -55.79 14.60 -16.99
C VAL A 104 -54.95 13.39 -17.43
N THR A 105 -53.62 13.44 -17.31
CA THR A 105 -52.73 12.37 -17.78
C THR A 105 -52.30 11.37 -16.70
N ARG A 106 -51.94 10.17 -17.19
CA ARG A 106 -51.59 8.92 -16.51
C ARG A 106 -50.52 9.06 -15.41
N GLU A 107 -49.62 10.03 -15.48
CA GLU A 107 -48.52 10.16 -14.51
C GLU A 107 -49.00 10.58 -13.10
N PHE A 108 -50.13 11.30 -13.01
CA PHE A 108 -50.74 11.63 -11.72
C PHE A 108 -51.16 10.36 -10.95
N PHE A 109 -51.61 9.33 -11.67
CA PHE A 109 -51.91 8.02 -11.13
C PHE A 109 -50.66 7.25 -10.70
N GLU A 110 -49.60 7.26 -11.52
CA GLU A 110 -48.37 6.52 -11.24
C GLU A 110 -47.58 7.11 -10.05
N SER A 111 -47.59 8.43 -9.88
CA SER A 111 -46.96 9.10 -8.72
C SER A 111 -47.68 8.80 -7.40
N THR A 112 -49.01 8.71 -7.42
CA THR A 112 -49.81 8.37 -6.24
C THR A 112 -49.57 6.91 -5.81
N LEU A 113 -49.41 6.01 -6.78
CA LEU A 113 -49.18 4.59 -6.56
C LEU A 113 -47.74 4.31 -6.07
N THR A 114 -46.74 5.01 -6.63
CA THR A 114 -45.33 4.86 -6.20
C THR A 114 -45.11 5.36 -4.78
N LYS A 115 -45.79 6.45 -4.39
CA LYS A 115 -45.74 7.01 -3.02
C LYS A 115 -46.34 6.05 -1.99
N ALA A 116 -47.39 5.32 -2.34
CA ALA A 116 -48.00 4.29 -1.49
C ALA A 116 -47.14 3.01 -1.33
N ILE A 117 -46.24 2.71 -2.27
CA ILE A 117 -45.35 1.54 -2.22
C ILE A 117 -44.07 1.82 -1.43
N ALA A 118 -43.54 3.05 -1.48
CA ALA A 118 -42.35 3.43 -0.71
C ALA A 118 -42.58 3.34 0.81
N ASP A 119 -43.76 3.75 1.28
CA ASP A 119 -44.15 3.72 2.70
C ASP A 119 -44.22 2.30 3.29
N VAL A 120 -44.37 1.27 2.44
CA VAL A 120 -44.46 -0.15 2.87
C VAL A 120 -43.08 -0.85 2.90
N VAL A 121 -42.08 -0.33 2.18
CA VAL A 121 -40.75 -0.95 2.07
C VAL A 121 -39.78 -0.53 3.19
N ASP A 122 -40.03 0.59 3.87
CA ASP A 122 -39.20 1.08 4.98
C ASP A 122 -39.51 0.40 6.34
N VAL A 123 -40.64 -0.31 6.46
CA VAL A 123 -41.01 -1.05 7.69
C VAL A 123 -40.38 -2.46 7.74
N ALA A 124 -39.88 -2.99 6.61
CA ALA A 124 -39.44 -4.39 6.50
C ALA A 124 -37.91 -4.63 6.51
N ARG A 125 -37.06 -3.61 6.67
CA ARG A 125 -35.58 -3.77 6.75
C ARG A 125 -34.96 -3.46 8.12
N ALA A 126 -35.76 -3.03 9.09
CA ALA A 126 -35.34 -2.99 10.47
C ALA A 126 -35.67 -4.33 11.12
N VAL A 127 -34.65 -5.16 11.32
CA VAL A 127 -34.53 -6.32 12.25
C VAL A 127 -34.00 -7.55 11.52
N SER A 128 -32.68 -7.73 11.55
CA SER A 128 -32.05 -9.00 11.94
C SER A 128 -30.53 -8.85 11.99
N ASN A 129 -29.99 -8.90 13.20
CA ASN A 129 -28.60 -9.23 13.51
C ASN A 129 -28.67 -10.55 14.29
N PRO A 130 -27.77 -11.53 14.07
CA PRO A 130 -26.89 -11.86 15.20
C PRO A 130 -25.49 -12.41 14.85
N HIS A 131 -24.55 -11.95 15.68
CA HIS A 131 -23.48 -12.67 16.39
C HIS A 131 -22.23 -13.29 15.71
N ARG A 132 -21.11 -12.97 16.40
CA ARG A 132 -19.72 -13.44 16.32
C ARG A 132 -19.55 -14.95 16.53
N PRO A 133 -18.38 -15.47 16.11
CA PRO A 133 -17.59 -16.36 16.95
C PRO A 133 -16.28 -15.70 17.42
N HIS A 134 -16.00 -15.95 18.70
CA HIS A 134 -14.71 -15.87 19.36
C HIS A 134 -13.83 -17.05 18.91
N ALA A 135 -12.53 -16.84 18.73
CA ALA A 135 -11.49 -17.86 18.99
C ALA A 135 -10.10 -17.21 19.09
N ASP A 136 -9.30 -17.72 20.03
CA ASP A 136 -7.90 -17.40 20.29
C ASP A 136 -7.00 -17.51 19.05
N GLU A 137 -6.10 -16.54 18.84
CA GLU A 137 -5.00 -16.65 17.86
C GLU A 137 -3.65 -16.19 18.46
N LEU A 138 -2.92 -17.14 19.03
CA LEU A 138 -1.46 -17.05 19.18
C LEU A 138 -0.72 -18.01 18.21
N ALA A 139 -1.42 -18.49 17.19
CA ALA A 139 -0.84 -19.06 15.97
C ALA A 139 -1.28 -18.17 14.81
N SER A 140 -0.35 -17.47 14.15
CA SER A 140 -0.69 -16.61 13.01
C SER A 140 -1.28 -17.46 11.87
N ASP A 141 -2.59 -17.37 11.66
CA ASP A 141 -3.34 -18.08 10.63
C ASP A 141 -3.16 -17.33 9.30
N TYR A 142 -2.10 -17.69 8.56
CA TYR A 142 -1.90 -17.18 7.22
C TYR A 142 -2.83 -17.95 6.25
N PRO A 143 -3.63 -17.25 5.43
CA PRO A 143 -4.59 -17.91 4.56
C PRO A 143 -3.88 -18.82 3.57
N VAL A 144 -4.34 -20.06 3.47
CA VAL A 144 -3.87 -21.00 2.45
C VAL A 144 -4.61 -20.70 1.14
N HIS A 145 -3.85 -20.42 0.09
CA HIS A 145 -4.36 -20.17 -1.24
C HIS A 145 -4.31 -21.45 -2.08
N HIS A 146 -5.22 -21.59 -3.05
CA HIS A 146 -5.20 -22.68 -4.01
C HIS A 146 -5.05 -22.11 -5.43
N TRP A 147 -4.04 -22.59 -6.16
CA TRP A 147 -3.88 -22.30 -7.59
C TRP A 147 -2.99 -23.37 -8.22
N GLY A 148 -3.14 -23.62 -9.53
CA GLY A 148 -2.33 -24.64 -10.21
C GLY A 148 -2.52 -26.07 -9.67
N GLY A 149 -3.64 -26.36 -9.00
CA GLY A 149 -3.91 -27.67 -8.37
C GLY A 149 -3.10 -27.94 -7.10
N GLN A 150 -2.44 -26.94 -6.52
CA GLN A 150 -1.64 -27.05 -5.30
C GLN A 150 -2.06 -26.00 -4.25
N LEU A 151 -1.70 -26.27 -2.99
CA LEU A 151 -1.85 -25.34 -1.88
C LEU A 151 -0.61 -24.47 -1.77
N HIS A 152 -0.81 -23.17 -1.56
CA HIS A 152 0.22 -22.15 -1.55
C HIS A 152 0.04 -21.18 -0.38
N MET A 153 1.14 -20.66 0.14
CA MET A 153 1.13 -19.66 1.21
C MET A 153 0.84 -18.24 0.73
N LEU A 154 0.87 -18.01 -0.59
CA LEU A 154 0.71 -16.69 -1.20
C LEU A 154 -0.34 -16.74 -2.30
N HIS A 155 -1.00 -15.59 -2.47
CA HIS A 155 -1.89 -15.37 -3.60
C HIS A 155 -1.13 -15.49 -4.93
N LYS A 156 -1.80 -15.99 -5.96
CA LYS A 156 -1.21 -16.23 -7.30
C LYS A 156 -0.50 -14.99 -7.85
N ASP A 157 -1.10 -13.81 -7.65
CA ASP A 157 -0.60 -12.53 -8.20
C ASP A 157 0.33 -11.76 -7.26
N PHE A 158 0.87 -12.42 -6.23
CA PHE A 158 1.81 -11.81 -5.28
C PHE A 158 3.02 -11.21 -5.99
N LYS A 159 3.45 -10.03 -5.54
CA LYS A 159 4.68 -9.36 -5.99
C LYS A 159 5.47 -8.86 -4.80
N PHE A 160 6.79 -8.99 -4.87
CA PHE A 160 7.65 -8.44 -3.83
C PHE A 160 7.59 -6.91 -3.82
N PRO A 161 7.49 -6.28 -2.64
CA PRO A 161 7.46 -4.83 -2.53
C PRO A 161 8.84 -4.24 -2.82
N SER A 162 8.87 -3.11 -3.53
CA SER A 162 10.09 -2.38 -3.86
C SER A 162 10.50 -1.47 -2.71
N VAL A 163 11.09 -2.05 -1.67
CA VAL A 163 11.45 -1.37 -0.41
C VAL A 163 12.96 -1.31 -0.17
N ASP A 164 13.37 -0.53 0.82
CA ASP A 164 14.76 -0.48 1.29
C ASP A 164 15.16 -1.72 2.11
N LEU A 165 16.46 -1.91 2.32
CA LEU A 165 17.00 -3.05 3.05
C LEU A 165 16.52 -3.18 4.50
N GLY A 166 16.23 -2.09 5.20
CA GLY A 166 15.78 -2.15 6.60
C GLY A 166 14.34 -2.66 6.70
N THR A 167 13.49 -2.17 5.80
CA THR A 167 12.12 -2.66 5.61
C THR A 167 12.14 -4.12 5.13
N THR A 168 13.03 -4.43 4.18
CA THR A 168 13.26 -5.81 3.69
C THR A 168 13.65 -6.74 4.83
N TRP A 169 14.55 -6.31 5.73
CA TRP A 169 14.98 -7.09 6.90
C TRP A 169 13.79 -7.38 7.82
N SER A 170 12.94 -6.39 8.08
CA SER A 170 11.74 -6.54 8.89
C SER A 170 10.75 -7.54 8.27
N LEU A 171 10.46 -7.40 6.97
CA LEU A 171 9.58 -8.32 6.23
C LEU A 171 10.14 -9.75 6.15
N TRP A 172 11.47 -9.89 6.08
CA TRP A 172 12.12 -11.21 6.09
C TRP A 172 11.82 -11.97 7.37
N TRP A 173 11.83 -11.27 8.52
CA TRP A 173 11.64 -11.90 9.82
C TRP A 173 10.18 -11.95 10.30
N ARG A 174 9.35 -10.97 9.94
CA ARG A 174 7.96 -10.85 10.46
C ARG A 174 6.86 -10.89 9.40
N GLY A 175 7.21 -10.76 8.13
CA GLY A 175 6.23 -10.72 7.05
C GLY A 175 5.43 -9.43 7.09
N ASN A 176 4.23 -9.46 6.51
CA ASN A 176 3.28 -8.36 6.55
C ASN A 176 1.95 -8.85 7.14
N PRO A 177 1.75 -8.76 8.47
CA PRO A 177 0.51 -9.20 9.12
C PRO A 177 -0.73 -8.49 8.60
N SER A 178 -0.64 -7.19 8.31
CA SER A 178 -1.76 -6.39 7.76
C SER A 178 -2.25 -6.88 6.41
N GLN A 179 -1.35 -7.46 5.60
CA GLN A 179 -1.68 -8.08 4.32
C GLN A 179 -1.78 -9.61 4.40
N LYS A 180 -1.71 -10.18 5.61
CA LYS A 180 -1.67 -11.62 5.87
C LYS A 180 -0.57 -12.35 5.06
N VAL A 181 0.58 -11.71 4.91
CA VAL A 181 1.76 -12.30 4.24
C VAL A 181 2.72 -12.84 5.30
N PRO A 182 3.13 -14.11 5.22
CA PRO A 182 4.07 -14.71 6.17
C PRO A 182 5.47 -14.08 6.10
N PRO A 183 6.32 -14.30 7.13
CA PRO A 183 7.73 -13.96 7.05
C PRO A 183 8.37 -14.49 5.77
N PHE A 184 9.09 -13.63 5.04
CA PHE A 184 9.53 -14.00 3.69
C PHE A 184 10.53 -15.15 3.71
N ARG A 185 11.21 -15.39 4.84
CA ARG A 185 12.06 -16.58 5.06
C ARG A 185 11.32 -17.91 4.96
N LYS A 186 9.99 -17.93 5.16
CA LYS A 186 9.13 -19.12 5.09
C LYS A 186 8.57 -19.38 3.69
N ILE A 187 8.68 -18.42 2.76
CA ILE A 187 8.16 -18.53 1.39
C ILE A 187 9.01 -19.55 0.61
N CYS A 188 8.35 -20.40 -0.18
CA CYS A 188 8.99 -21.29 -1.14
C CYS A 188 8.84 -20.75 -2.56
N THR A 189 9.75 -21.12 -3.47
CA THR A 189 9.60 -20.79 -4.90
C THR A 189 8.35 -21.41 -5.53
N ARG A 190 7.81 -22.47 -4.93
CA ARG A 190 6.51 -23.05 -5.31
C ARG A 190 5.35 -22.11 -5.03
N ASP A 191 5.47 -21.22 -4.05
CA ASP A 191 4.43 -20.23 -3.69
C ASP A 191 4.44 -19.01 -4.62
N LEU A 192 5.30 -18.99 -5.64
CA LEU A 192 5.45 -17.86 -6.56
C LEU A 192 5.06 -18.28 -7.97
N SER A 193 3.96 -17.74 -8.49
CA SER A 193 3.48 -18.09 -9.84
C SER A 193 4.33 -17.46 -10.95
N LEU A 194 4.94 -16.30 -10.66
CA LEU A 194 5.66 -15.47 -11.61
C LEU A 194 7.17 -15.73 -11.54
N LYS A 195 7.77 -16.02 -12.71
CA LYS A 195 9.24 -16.23 -12.82
C LYS A 195 10.06 -15.01 -12.40
N SER A 196 9.52 -13.79 -12.54
CA SER A 196 10.16 -12.56 -12.05
C SER A 196 10.29 -12.58 -10.54
N GLU A 197 9.23 -12.98 -9.84
CA GLU A 197 9.17 -13.00 -8.38
C GLU A 197 10.05 -14.12 -7.81
N CYS A 198 10.18 -15.25 -8.51
CA CYS A 198 11.18 -16.26 -8.16
C CYS A 198 12.60 -15.69 -8.18
N LYS A 199 12.94 -14.88 -9.19
CA LYS A 199 14.26 -14.22 -9.27
C LYS A 199 14.45 -13.22 -8.14
N GLU A 200 13.44 -12.39 -7.88
CA GLU A 200 13.47 -11.42 -6.78
C GLU A 200 13.63 -12.13 -5.43
N PHE A 201 12.92 -13.23 -5.19
CA PHE A 201 13.09 -14.06 -4.00
C PHE A 201 14.52 -14.58 -3.84
N TYR A 202 15.19 -15.01 -4.92
CA TYR A 202 16.60 -15.41 -4.84
C TYR A 202 17.53 -14.24 -4.50
N GLU A 203 17.25 -13.03 -4.98
CA GLU A 203 17.99 -11.82 -4.57
C GLU A 203 17.79 -11.52 -3.08
N TRP A 204 16.56 -11.59 -2.59
CA TRP A 204 16.21 -11.44 -1.17
C TRP A 204 16.92 -12.48 -0.32
N LYS A 205 16.79 -13.77 -0.67
CA LYS A 205 17.42 -14.88 0.05
C LYS A 205 18.94 -14.73 0.08
N TYR A 206 19.55 -14.32 -1.02
CA TYR A 206 20.99 -14.08 -1.10
C TYR A 206 21.43 -12.96 -0.15
N ILE A 207 20.84 -11.76 -0.26
CA ILE A 207 21.29 -10.62 0.57
C ILE A 207 20.97 -10.82 2.05
N MET A 208 19.81 -11.40 2.36
CA MET A 208 19.39 -11.68 3.74
C MET A 208 20.25 -12.76 4.38
N GLY A 209 20.66 -13.77 3.61
CA GLY A 209 21.67 -14.74 4.05
C GLY A 209 22.97 -14.06 4.44
N LYS A 210 23.52 -13.19 3.57
CA LYS A 210 24.78 -12.48 3.84
C LYS A 210 24.69 -11.55 5.06
N LEU A 211 23.62 -10.76 5.16
CA LEU A 211 23.39 -9.88 6.30
C LEU A 211 23.23 -10.67 7.61
N SER A 212 22.50 -11.80 7.59
CA SER A 212 22.32 -12.67 8.76
C SER A 212 23.62 -13.34 9.18
N SER A 213 24.43 -13.81 8.23
CA SER A 213 25.76 -14.37 8.52
C SER A 213 26.69 -13.33 9.15
N TYR A 214 26.70 -12.10 8.61
CA TYR A 214 27.50 -11.03 9.19
C TYR A 214 27.05 -10.68 10.62
N TYR A 215 25.74 -10.55 10.85
CA TYR A 215 25.19 -10.33 12.19
C TYR A 215 25.59 -11.44 13.17
N THR A 216 25.43 -12.70 12.76
CA THR A 216 25.78 -13.88 13.58
C THR A 216 27.27 -13.90 13.92
N ALA A 217 28.14 -13.55 12.98
CA ALA A 217 29.58 -13.48 13.21
C ALA A 217 29.98 -12.41 14.25
N GLN A 218 29.21 -11.32 14.37
CA GLN A 218 29.48 -10.24 15.32
C GLN A 218 28.85 -10.47 16.70
N HIS A 219 27.70 -11.16 16.75
CA HIS A 219 26.86 -11.27 17.96
C HIS A 219 26.75 -12.70 18.52
N GLY A 220 27.37 -13.69 17.87
CA GLY A 220 27.39 -15.11 18.25
C GLY A 220 26.11 -15.88 17.88
N ASN A 221 24.94 -15.24 17.98
CA ASN A 221 23.64 -15.84 17.68
C ASN A 221 22.96 -15.16 16.48
N GLY A 222 22.13 -15.92 15.77
CA GLY A 222 21.31 -15.39 14.67
C GLY A 222 20.18 -14.47 15.17
N PRO A 223 19.57 -13.67 14.29
CA PRO A 223 18.42 -12.83 14.65
C PRO A 223 17.26 -13.69 15.16
N ASN A 224 16.61 -13.28 16.26
CA ASN A 224 15.50 -14.03 16.82
C ASN A 224 14.27 -13.97 15.88
N ALA A 225 13.68 -15.14 15.62
CA ALA A 225 12.45 -15.30 14.84
C ALA A 225 11.23 -14.59 15.43
N THR A 226 11.22 -14.36 16.75
CA THR A 226 10.17 -13.65 17.50
C THR A 226 10.60 -12.25 17.95
N ALA A 227 11.68 -11.71 17.36
CA ALA A 227 12.20 -10.40 17.73
C ALA A 227 11.16 -9.29 17.54
N SER A 228 11.14 -8.33 18.46
CA SER A 228 10.32 -7.13 18.35
C SER A 228 10.76 -6.26 17.15
N PRO A 229 9.92 -5.35 16.63
CA PRO A 229 10.33 -4.48 15.53
C PRO A 229 11.54 -3.59 15.89
N GLU A 230 11.66 -3.19 17.16
CA GLU A 230 12.80 -2.42 17.66
C GLU A 230 14.09 -3.24 17.69
N GLU A 231 14.00 -4.49 18.15
CA GLU A 231 15.11 -5.45 18.15
C GLU A 231 15.58 -5.76 16.72
N LEU A 232 14.65 -5.90 15.77
CA LEU A 232 14.98 -6.10 14.36
C LEU A 232 15.67 -4.88 13.76
N LEU A 233 15.26 -3.66 14.10
CA LEU A 233 15.93 -2.44 13.66
C LEU A 233 17.34 -2.34 14.24
N ALA A 234 17.53 -2.68 15.52
CA ALA A 234 18.84 -2.72 16.16
C ALA A 234 19.75 -3.77 15.50
N SER A 235 19.23 -4.98 15.26
CA SER A 235 19.98 -6.05 14.57
C SER A 235 20.35 -5.66 13.13
N PHE A 236 19.46 -4.98 12.41
CA PHE A 236 19.73 -4.49 11.07
C PHE A 236 20.85 -3.45 11.06
N THR A 237 20.89 -2.56 12.05
CA THR A 237 21.95 -1.54 12.17
C THR A 237 23.33 -2.19 12.21
N ILE A 238 23.46 -3.32 12.93
CA ILE A 238 24.68 -4.12 12.98
C ILE A 238 24.90 -4.86 11.65
N ALA A 239 23.89 -5.60 11.16
CA ALA A 239 23.97 -6.40 9.94
C ALA A 239 24.38 -5.56 8.71
N SER A 240 23.84 -4.34 8.62
CA SER A 240 24.08 -3.42 7.51
C SER A 240 25.54 -2.99 7.37
N ARG A 241 26.37 -3.14 8.43
CA ARG A 241 27.81 -2.85 8.40
C ARG A 241 28.58 -3.74 7.44
N LEU A 242 28.04 -4.89 7.05
CA LEU A 242 28.54 -5.69 5.91
C LEU A 242 28.77 -4.81 4.66
N LEU A 243 27.89 -3.82 4.45
CA LEU A 243 27.93 -2.97 3.27
C LEU A 243 28.92 -1.80 3.40
N ASP A 244 29.55 -1.60 4.57
CA ASP A 244 30.51 -0.51 4.88
C ASP A 244 31.50 -0.23 3.75
N PRO A 245 32.20 -1.24 3.19
CA PRO A 245 33.22 -0.96 2.18
C PRO A 245 32.66 -0.52 0.82
N ILE A 246 31.33 -0.57 0.60
CA ILE A 246 30.65 -0.06 -0.60
C ILE A 246 29.90 1.26 -0.33
N ARG A 247 29.87 1.73 0.92
CA ARG A 247 29.02 2.86 1.34
C ARG A 247 29.40 4.19 0.72
N LEU A 248 30.64 4.34 0.26
CA LEU A 248 31.23 5.67 0.12
C LEU A 248 31.04 6.29 -1.26
N THR A 249 31.01 5.52 -2.35
CA THR A 249 30.96 6.16 -3.68
C THR A 249 30.33 5.31 -4.77
N THR A 250 29.46 5.92 -5.56
CA THR A 250 29.10 5.41 -6.88
C THR A 250 30.27 5.59 -7.85
N THR A 251 30.28 4.87 -8.96
CA THR A 251 31.23 5.09 -10.07
C THR A 251 31.24 6.53 -10.58
N LYS A 252 30.16 7.30 -10.32
CA LYS A 252 30.02 8.73 -10.65
C LYS A 252 30.37 9.67 -9.48
N LYS A 253 31.12 9.21 -8.47
CA LYS A 253 31.49 9.95 -7.26
C LYS A 253 30.31 10.51 -6.41
N ARG A 254 29.09 10.04 -6.62
CA ARG A 254 27.94 10.39 -5.77
C ARG A 254 27.90 9.54 -4.50
N THR A 255 27.60 10.16 -3.37
CA THR A 255 27.36 9.50 -2.07
C THR A 255 26.14 8.59 -2.12
N ARG A 256 26.23 7.37 -1.58
CA ARG A 256 25.10 6.42 -1.52
C ARG A 256 24.37 6.54 -0.18
N ARG A 257 23.05 6.72 -0.22
CA ARG A 257 22.20 6.61 0.97
C ARG A 257 21.94 5.14 1.24
N CYS A 258 22.75 4.55 2.12
CA CYS A 258 22.82 3.10 2.33
C CYS A 258 21.51 2.50 2.88
N GLY A 259 20.79 3.26 3.71
CA GLY A 259 19.45 2.90 4.18
C GLY A 259 18.36 2.94 3.11
N GLN A 260 18.67 3.33 1.87
CA GLN A 260 17.73 3.37 0.73
C GLN A 260 18.12 2.40 -0.38
N LEU A 261 19.12 1.54 -0.16
CA LEU A 261 19.50 0.52 -1.12
C LEU A 261 18.36 -0.50 -1.25
N ARG A 262 17.99 -0.82 -2.49
CA ARG A 262 17.09 -1.94 -2.81
C ARG A 262 17.85 -3.26 -2.79
N VAL A 263 17.14 -4.35 -2.55
CA VAL A 263 17.67 -5.72 -2.51
C VAL A 263 18.54 -6.06 -3.71
N SER A 264 18.00 -5.97 -4.93
CA SER A 264 18.72 -6.29 -6.17
C SER A 264 20.03 -5.50 -6.33
N THR A 265 20.03 -4.23 -5.91
CA THR A 265 21.22 -3.39 -5.96
C THR A 265 22.23 -3.82 -4.91
N ALA A 266 21.81 -4.07 -3.68
CA ALA A 266 22.68 -4.55 -2.61
C ALA A 266 23.30 -5.90 -2.95
N ALA A 267 22.50 -6.85 -3.43
CA ALA A 267 22.94 -8.16 -3.88
C ALA A 267 23.99 -8.07 -4.99
N ARG A 268 23.76 -7.25 -6.02
CA ARG A 268 24.75 -6.98 -7.06
C ARG A 268 26.07 -6.46 -6.49
N LEU A 269 26.01 -5.51 -5.57
CA LEU A 269 27.22 -4.91 -5.01
C LEU A 269 28.00 -5.90 -4.15
N VAL A 270 27.32 -6.69 -3.32
CA VAL A 270 27.98 -7.74 -2.51
C VAL A 270 28.64 -8.78 -3.42
N ARG A 271 27.99 -9.18 -4.53
CA ARG A 271 28.62 -10.08 -5.52
C ARG A 271 29.85 -9.48 -6.20
N GLN A 272 29.94 -8.15 -6.31
CA GLN A 272 31.13 -7.48 -6.84
C GLN A 272 32.29 -7.42 -5.84
N MET A 273 31.99 -7.48 -4.54
CA MET A 273 33.01 -7.58 -3.49
C MET A 273 33.57 -8.99 -3.35
N GLU A 274 32.73 -9.99 -3.57
CA GLU A 274 33.14 -11.37 -3.45
C GLU A 274 33.95 -11.79 -4.68
N PRO A 275 35.16 -12.36 -4.52
CA PRO A 275 35.88 -12.90 -5.65
C PRO A 275 35.03 -13.99 -6.31
N PRO A 276 35.01 -14.08 -7.65
CA PRO A 276 34.20 -15.08 -8.33
C PRO A 276 34.65 -16.48 -7.89
N ALA A 277 33.78 -17.18 -7.15
CA ALA A 277 34.04 -18.52 -6.61
C ALA A 277 34.32 -19.57 -7.71
N ASN A 278 34.10 -19.23 -8.99
CA ASN A 278 34.49 -20.03 -10.14
C ASN A 278 34.88 -19.11 -11.30
N GLN A 279 36.18 -18.87 -11.51
CA GLN A 279 36.67 -18.45 -12.83
C GLN A 279 36.49 -19.64 -13.77
N ARG A 280 35.31 -19.77 -14.39
CA ARG A 280 35.20 -20.65 -15.56
C ARG A 280 35.98 -19.96 -16.69
N PRO A 281 37.04 -20.56 -17.23
CA PRO A 281 37.74 -19.99 -18.37
C PRO A 281 36.71 -19.77 -19.50
N TYR A 282 36.83 -18.62 -20.16
CA TYR A 282 35.96 -18.25 -21.28
C TYR A 282 35.96 -19.39 -22.32
N GLN A 283 34.83 -20.06 -22.47
CA GLN A 283 34.62 -21.02 -23.55
C GLN A 283 33.88 -20.32 -24.69
N LYS A 284 34.58 -20.13 -25.80
CA LYS A 284 34.02 -19.61 -27.05
C LYS A 284 32.85 -20.49 -27.47
N ARG A 285 31.64 -19.92 -27.56
CA ARG A 285 30.44 -20.62 -28.01
C ARG A 285 30.65 -21.06 -29.47
N ASN A 286 30.79 -22.37 -29.70
CA ASN A 286 30.86 -22.92 -31.05
C ASN A 286 29.57 -22.58 -31.80
N LYS A 287 29.66 -21.67 -32.77
CA LYS A 287 28.60 -21.41 -33.73
C LYS A 287 28.43 -22.69 -34.55
N ARG A 288 27.25 -23.30 -34.50
CA ARG A 288 26.90 -24.40 -35.41
C ARG A 288 26.98 -23.86 -36.84
N PRO A 289 27.67 -24.54 -37.78
CA PRO A 289 27.64 -24.13 -39.17
C PRO A 289 26.19 -24.26 -39.69
N LEU A 290 25.75 -23.26 -40.44
CA LEU A 290 24.52 -23.34 -41.21
C LEU A 290 24.66 -24.52 -42.17
N ARG A 291 23.69 -25.45 -42.14
CA ARG A 291 23.57 -26.47 -43.17
C ARG A 291 23.17 -25.76 -44.47
N ALA A 292 23.99 -25.95 -45.51
CA ALA A 292 23.67 -25.61 -46.88
C ALA A 292 22.52 -26.49 -47.40
#